data_AF-A0A1F2RM76-F1
#
_entry.id   AF-A0A1F2RM76-F1
#
_cell.length_a   1.000
_cell.length_b   1.000
_cell.length_c   1.000
_cell.angle_alpha   90.00
_cell.angle_beta   90.00
_cell.angle_gamma   90.00
#
_symmetry.space_group_name_H-M   'P 1'
#
loop_
_entity.id
_entity.type
_entity.pdbx_description
1 polymer ?
#
loop_
_entity_poly.entity_id
_entity_poly.type
_entity_poly.pdbx_seq_one_letter_code
_entity_poly.pdbx_strand_id
1 'polypeptide(L)'
;MKQTILTRESHRAKQLGKEAGVTLIELLVVVTIIALFAALVGPRMFRQVGRSRATAAKAQINSFQTALGVYKLDTSKFPTTEQGLQALRTRPEELENWDGPYLPQEIPVDPWGRAYVYRFPGEHGDEPDIISYGADGQPGGEGEDADIVSWASQ
;
A
#
# COMPACT_ATOMS: atom_id res chain seq x y z
N MET A 1 -15.37 83.88 -41.54
CA MET A 1 -16.19 82.96 -40.71
C MET A 1 -16.28 81.66 -41.51
N LYS A 2 -15.60 80.54 -41.23
CA LYS A 2 -15.10 79.92 -39.99
C LYS A 2 -13.82 79.12 -40.29
N GLN A 3 -12.93 79.04 -39.30
CA GLN A 3 -11.87 78.03 -39.18
C GLN A 3 -12.50 76.62 -38.91
N THR A 4 -11.64 75.62 -38.62
CA THR A 4 -11.95 74.38 -37.87
C THR A 4 -12.19 73.20 -38.86
N ILE A 5 -11.42 72.09 -38.92
CA ILE A 5 -10.81 71.23 -37.89
C ILE A 5 -9.62 70.46 -38.49
N LEU A 6 -8.46 70.54 -37.83
CA LEU A 6 -7.39 69.52 -37.85
C LEU A 6 -7.81 68.36 -36.97
N THR A 7 -7.81 67.09 -37.39
CA THR A 7 -7.61 65.98 -36.42
C THR A 7 -7.07 64.69 -37.08
N ARG A 8 -5.74 64.59 -37.03
CA ARG A 8 -4.95 63.41 -36.61
C ARG A 8 -5.36 62.03 -37.14
N GLU A 9 -4.56 61.53 -38.08
CA GLU A 9 -4.40 60.09 -38.28
C GLU A 9 -3.83 59.45 -37.01
N SER A 10 -4.62 58.59 -36.38
CA SER A 10 -4.21 57.80 -35.22
C SER A 10 -3.32 56.65 -35.69
N HIS A 11 -1.99 56.86 -35.67
CA HIS A 11 -1.02 55.79 -35.75
C HIS A 11 -1.12 54.91 -34.49
N ARG A 12 -1.98 53.88 -34.56
CA ARG A 12 -2.09 52.85 -33.54
C ARG A 12 -0.87 51.93 -33.69
N ALA A 13 0.21 52.27 -32.98
CA ALA A 13 1.40 51.43 -32.91
C ALA A 13 1.00 50.05 -32.36
N LYS A 14 1.03 49.02 -33.21
CA LYS A 14 0.95 47.62 -32.79
C LYS A 14 2.17 47.33 -31.92
N GLN A 15 1.98 47.29 -30.61
CA GLN A 15 2.94 46.62 -29.73
C GLN A 15 2.91 45.13 -30.09
N LEU A 16 3.83 44.72 -30.96
CA LEU A 16 4.18 43.33 -31.16
C LEU A 16 4.86 42.86 -29.87
N GLY A 17 4.13 42.11 -29.05
CA GLY A 17 4.70 41.43 -27.90
C GLY A 17 5.87 40.55 -28.39
N LYS A 18 7.06 40.79 -27.84
CA LYS A 18 8.20 39.91 -28.10
C LYS A 18 7.89 38.57 -27.45
N GLU A 19 7.58 37.56 -28.26
CA GLU A 19 7.60 36.18 -27.79
C GLU A 19 9.04 35.84 -27.41
N ALA A 20 9.29 35.68 -26.11
CA ALA A 20 10.57 35.21 -25.61
C ALA A 20 10.62 33.69 -25.81
N GLY A 21 11.53 33.23 -26.69
CA GLY A 21 11.79 31.80 -26.88
C GLY A 21 12.61 31.23 -25.72
N VAL A 22 12.33 29.99 -25.35
CA VAL A 22 13.10 29.23 -24.34
C VAL A 22 14.47 28.86 -24.92
N THR A 23 15.53 29.02 -24.15
CA THR A 23 16.88 28.67 -24.61
C THR A 23 17.19 27.19 -24.36
N LEU A 24 18.06 26.58 -25.18
CA LEU A 24 18.53 25.21 -24.97
C LEU A 24 19.17 25.02 -23.59
N ILE A 25 19.93 26.02 -23.13
CA ILE A 25 20.64 25.94 -21.84
C ILE A 25 19.66 26.00 -20.66
N GLU A 26 18.57 26.74 -20.78
CA GLU A 26 17.54 26.85 -19.74
C GLU A 26 16.79 25.53 -19.57
N LEU A 27 16.42 24.88 -20.69
CA LEU A 27 15.84 23.54 -20.64
C LEU A 27 16.83 22.53 -20.05
N LEU A 28 18.12 22.62 -20.41
CA LEU A 28 19.17 21.73 -19.90
C LEU A 28 19.33 21.85 -18.38
N VAL A 29 19.36 23.06 -17.84
CA VAL A 29 19.45 23.30 -16.39
C VAL A 29 18.23 22.71 -15.67
N VAL A 30 17.02 22.90 -16.22
CA VAL A 30 15.78 22.37 -15.62
C VAL A 30 15.78 20.84 -15.55
N VAL A 31 16.07 20.16 -16.66
CA VAL A 31 16.08 18.68 -16.67
C VAL A 31 17.18 18.11 -15.77
N THR A 32 18.32 18.82 -15.66
CA THR A 32 19.41 18.42 -14.76
C THR A 32 18.99 18.51 -13.30
N ILE A 33 18.32 19.59 -12.90
CA ILE A 33 17.81 19.74 -11.53
C ILE A 33 16.72 18.70 -11.23
N ILE A 34 15.81 18.44 -12.17
CA ILE A 34 14.77 17.40 -12.01
C ILE A 34 15.42 16.01 -11.86
N ALA A 35 16.40 15.67 -12.68
CA ALA A 35 17.11 14.39 -12.60
C ALA A 35 17.84 14.23 -11.26
N LEU A 36 18.48 15.29 -10.76
CA LEU A 36 19.12 15.30 -9.45
C LEU A 36 18.09 15.06 -8.33
N PHE A 37 16.97 15.77 -8.33
CA PHE A 37 15.91 15.56 -7.35
C PHE A 37 15.32 14.15 -7.41
N ALA A 38 15.04 13.64 -8.61
CA ALA A 38 14.49 12.30 -8.82
C ALA A 38 15.44 11.22 -8.25
N ALA A 39 16.75 11.36 -8.46
CA ALA A 39 17.75 10.43 -7.92
C ALA A 39 17.81 10.41 -6.38
N LEU A 40 17.58 11.56 -5.72
CA LEU A 40 17.62 11.66 -4.26
C LEU A 40 16.31 11.22 -3.58
N VAL A 41 15.17 11.59 -4.16
CA VAL A 41 13.86 11.42 -3.52
C VAL A 41 13.21 10.08 -3.89
N GLY A 42 13.33 9.65 -5.15
CA GLY A 42 12.66 8.44 -5.66
C GLY A 42 12.89 7.20 -4.79
N PRO A 43 14.15 6.76 -4.55
CA PRO A 43 14.43 5.56 -3.76
C PRO A 43 14.00 5.63 -2.29
N ARG A 44 13.82 6.83 -1.72
CA ARG A 44 13.36 6.99 -0.33
C ARG A 44 11.86 6.78 -0.19
N MET A 45 11.08 7.31 -1.15
CA MET A 45 9.63 7.14 -1.14
C MET A 45 9.23 5.68 -1.29
N PHE A 46 9.82 4.94 -2.22
CA PHE A 46 9.53 3.51 -2.41
C PHE A 46 9.78 2.70 -1.13
N ARG A 47 10.98 2.84 -0.53
CA ARG A 47 11.31 2.15 0.74
C ARG A 47 10.36 2.48 1.88
N GLN A 48 9.86 3.71 1.97
CA GLN A 48 8.91 4.10 3.01
C GLN A 48 7.55 3.43 2.80
N VAL A 49 7.07 3.37 1.56
CA VAL A 49 5.83 2.65 1.23
C VAL A 49 5.98 1.16 1.53
N GLY A 50 7.07 0.52 1.08
CA GLY A 50 7.36 -0.89 1.38
C GLY A 50 7.37 -1.21 2.87
N ARG A 51 8.08 -0.39 3.68
CA ARG A 51 8.11 -0.58 5.14
C ARG A 51 6.72 -0.42 5.77
N SER A 52 5.91 0.51 5.29
CA SER A 52 4.54 0.70 5.80
C SER A 52 3.66 -0.51 5.50
N ARG A 53 3.80 -1.12 4.32
CA ARG A 53 3.13 -2.36 3.93
C ARG A 53 3.53 -3.51 4.84
N ALA A 54 4.83 -3.78 4.99
CA ALA A 54 5.29 -4.86 5.88
C ALA A 54 4.77 -4.70 7.33
N THR A 55 4.72 -3.45 7.83
CA THR A 55 4.20 -3.15 9.17
C THR A 55 2.70 -3.39 9.26
N ALA A 56 1.93 -2.97 8.26
CA ALA A 56 0.50 -3.25 8.18
C ALA A 56 0.22 -4.75 8.12
N ALA A 57 1.00 -5.51 7.34
CA ALA A 57 0.88 -6.96 7.25
C ALA A 57 1.13 -7.63 8.60
N LYS A 58 2.19 -7.22 9.31
CA LYS A 58 2.51 -7.72 10.66
C LYS A 58 1.39 -7.39 11.66
N ALA A 59 0.83 -6.19 11.60
CA ALA A 59 -0.29 -5.81 12.46
C ALA A 59 -1.56 -6.65 12.18
N GLN A 60 -1.85 -6.93 10.92
CA GLN A 60 -2.96 -7.80 10.52
C GLN A 60 -2.74 -9.24 11.01
N ILE A 61 -1.53 -9.80 10.86
CA ILE A 61 -1.16 -11.12 11.38
C ILE A 61 -1.36 -11.20 12.90
N ASN A 62 -0.90 -10.21 13.65
CA ASN A 62 -1.08 -10.15 15.10
C ASN A 62 -2.57 -10.10 15.48
N SER A 63 -3.39 -9.38 14.71
CA SER A 63 -4.84 -9.35 14.90
C SER A 63 -5.47 -10.72 14.66
N PHE A 64 -5.02 -11.46 13.64
CA PHE A 64 -5.49 -12.82 13.39
C PHE A 64 -5.05 -13.77 14.51
N GLN A 65 -3.82 -13.71 14.99
CA GLN A 65 -3.36 -14.52 16.12
C GLN A 65 -4.20 -14.27 17.37
N THR A 66 -4.54 -13.00 17.64
CA THR A 66 -5.43 -12.65 18.76
C THR A 66 -6.81 -13.28 18.58
N ALA A 67 -7.42 -13.14 17.39
CA ALA A 67 -8.73 -13.72 17.09
C ALA A 67 -8.73 -15.26 17.16
N LEU A 68 -7.68 -15.91 16.65
CA LEU A 68 -7.47 -17.36 16.73
C LEU A 68 -7.30 -17.82 18.18
N GLY A 69 -6.65 -17.02 19.02
CA GLY A 69 -6.55 -17.26 20.45
C GLY A 69 -7.93 -17.31 21.11
N VAL A 70 -8.80 -16.34 20.83
CA VAL A 70 -10.18 -16.33 21.34
C VAL A 70 -10.99 -17.51 20.79
N TYR A 71 -10.89 -17.78 19.49
CA TYR A 71 -11.54 -18.93 18.86
C TYR A 71 -11.16 -20.25 19.56
N LYS A 72 -9.88 -20.42 19.90
CA LYS A 72 -9.40 -21.61 20.61
C LYS A 72 -9.91 -21.68 22.04
N LEU A 73 -10.12 -20.56 22.72
CA LEU A 73 -10.72 -20.56 24.07
C LEU A 73 -12.15 -21.11 24.05
N ASP A 74 -12.94 -20.76 23.03
CA ASP A 74 -14.34 -21.19 22.94
C ASP A 74 -14.50 -22.61 22.40
N THR A 75 -13.75 -22.92 21.34
CA THR A 75 -13.89 -24.20 20.61
C THR A 75 -12.88 -25.26 21.05
N SER A 76 -11.96 -24.91 21.96
CA SER A 76 -10.83 -25.74 22.42
C SER A 76 -9.80 -26.13 21.35
N LYS A 77 -9.97 -25.70 20.10
CA LYS A 77 -9.11 -26.05 18.95
C LYS A 77 -8.90 -24.86 18.04
N PHE A 78 -7.87 -24.87 17.21
CA PHE A 78 -7.75 -23.91 16.11
C PHE A 78 -8.52 -24.40 14.88
N PRO A 79 -8.92 -23.51 13.95
CA PRO A 79 -9.49 -23.91 12.68
C PRO A 79 -8.53 -24.80 11.89
N THR A 80 -9.06 -25.76 11.14
CA THR A 80 -8.24 -26.56 10.21
C THR A 80 -7.78 -25.70 9.03
N THR A 81 -6.79 -26.18 8.27
CA THR A 81 -6.35 -25.49 7.03
C THR A 81 -7.49 -25.34 6.01
N GLU A 82 -8.43 -26.30 5.96
CA GLU A 82 -9.59 -26.26 5.07
C GLU A 82 -10.62 -25.21 5.51
N GLN A 83 -10.85 -25.06 6.81
CA GLN A 83 -11.70 -24.03 7.37
C GLN A 83 -11.06 -22.63 7.24
N GLY A 84 -9.74 -22.56 7.41
CA GLY A 84 -8.93 -21.36 7.24
C GLY A 84 -9.30 -20.21 8.17
N LEU A 85 -8.89 -19.00 7.78
CA LEU A 85 -9.27 -17.77 8.50
C LEU A 85 -10.78 -17.48 8.43
N GLN A 86 -11.52 -18.11 7.50
CA GLN A 86 -12.97 -17.91 7.36
C GLN A 86 -13.74 -18.38 8.60
N ALA A 87 -13.22 -19.36 9.34
CA ALA A 87 -13.79 -19.81 10.61
C ALA A 87 -13.83 -18.71 11.69
N LEU A 88 -13.01 -17.66 11.55
CA LEU A 88 -13.03 -16.51 12.45
C LEU A 88 -14.26 -15.62 12.27
N ARG A 89 -14.93 -15.70 11.11
CA ARG A 89 -16.08 -14.85 10.79
C ARG A 89 -17.36 -15.66 10.63
N THR A 90 -17.26 -16.85 10.07
CA THR A 90 -18.39 -17.73 9.80
C THR A 90 -18.23 -18.99 10.63
N ARG A 91 -19.29 -19.38 11.32
CA ARG A 91 -19.35 -20.63 12.08
C ARG A 91 -19.13 -21.84 11.17
N PRO A 92 -18.13 -22.70 11.43
CA PRO A 92 -18.02 -24.00 10.77
C PRO A 92 -19.18 -24.93 11.18
N GLU A 93 -19.68 -25.75 10.26
CA GLU A 93 -20.85 -26.63 10.51
C GLU A 93 -20.62 -27.63 11.66
N GLU A 94 -19.36 -28.01 11.89
CA GLU A 94 -18.97 -29.06 12.84
C GLU A 94 -18.85 -28.58 14.29
N LEU A 95 -19.04 -27.28 14.57
CA LEU A 95 -18.78 -26.70 15.90
C LEU A 95 -20.05 -26.12 16.51
N GLU A 96 -20.45 -26.64 17.68
CA GLU A 96 -21.58 -26.12 18.47
C GLU A 96 -21.18 -24.95 19.37
N ASN A 97 -19.96 -24.95 19.89
CA ASN A 97 -19.47 -23.97 20.88
C ASN A 97 -18.80 -22.74 20.25
N TRP A 98 -19.22 -22.36 19.03
CA TRP A 98 -18.69 -21.17 18.34
C TRP A 98 -19.52 -19.95 18.76
N ASP A 99 -18.86 -18.92 19.31
CA ASP A 99 -19.48 -17.68 19.82
C ASP A 99 -18.99 -16.43 19.07
N GLY A 100 -18.52 -16.62 17.84
CA GLY A 100 -18.03 -15.55 16.99
C GLY A 100 -19.14 -14.60 16.49
N PRO A 101 -18.78 -13.63 15.61
CA PRO A 101 -17.52 -13.53 14.88
C PRO A 101 -16.36 -12.99 15.71
N TYR A 102 -15.19 -13.58 15.53
CA TYR A 102 -13.93 -13.23 16.21
C TYR A 102 -13.17 -12.08 15.54
N LEU A 103 -13.60 -11.67 14.34
CA LEU A 103 -13.08 -10.51 13.62
C LEU A 103 -14.16 -9.42 13.48
N PRO A 104 -13.82 -8.14 13.75
CA PRO A 104 -14.78 -7.05 13.67
C PRO A 104 -15.19 -6.72 12.23
N GLN A 105 -14.33 -7.00 11.27
CA GLN A 105 -14.52 -6.72 9.85
C GLN A 105 -14.24 -7.96 9.00
N GLU A 106 -14.49 -7.84 7.69
CA GLU A 106 -14.13 -8.90 6.74
C GLU A 106 -12.65 -9.21 6.83
N ILE A 107 -12.28 -10.44 6.48
CA ILE A 107 -10.88 -10.87 6.50
C ILE A 107 -10.14 -10.01 5.47
N PRO A 108 -9.24 -9.12 5.92
CA PRO A 108 -8.54 -8.26 4.99
C PRO A 108 -7.55 -9.09 4.18
N VAL A 109 -7.33 -8.66 2.93
CA VAL A 109 -6.16 -9.05 2.16
C VAL A 109 -4.92 -8.37 2.73
N ASP A 110 -3.76 -8.93 2.42
CA ASP A 110 -2.48 -8.33 2.73
C ASP A 110 -2.29 -6.99 1.99
N PRO A 111 -1.28 -6.19 2.36
CA PRO A 111 -1.03 -4.88 1.77
C PRO A 111 -0.64 -4.86 0.29
N TRP A 112 -0.42 -6.03 -0.31
CA TRP A 112 -0.18 -6.23 -1.74
C TRP A 112 -1.41 -6.81 -2.47
N GLY A 113 -2.53 -6.97 -1.76
CA GLY A 113 -3.82 -7.39 -2.32
C GLY A 113 -4.01 -8.90 -2.40
N ARG A 114 -3.21 -9.69 -1.69
CA ARG A 114 -3.27 -11.16 -1.68
C ARG A 114 -3.91 -11.69 -0.41
N ALA A 115 -4.53 -12.85 -0.46
CA ALA A 115 -5.03 -13.51 0.74
C ALA A 115 -3.87 -14.02 1.59
N TYR A 116 -4.00 -13.94 2.91
CA TYR A 116 -3.08 -14.58 3.84
C TYR A 116 -3.14 -16.10 3.70
N VAL A 117 -1.98 -16.74 3.73
CA VAL A 117 -1.88 -18.19 3.85
C VAL A 117 -2.03 -18.56 5.31
N TYR A 118 -2.96 -19.46 5.59
CA TYR A 118 -3.18 -20.02 6.91
C TYR A 118 -2.94 -21.52 6.87
N ARG A 119 -2.21 -22.05 7.85
CA ARG A 119 -1.94 -23.48 7.96
C ARG A 119 -1.96 -23.93 9.41
N PHE A 120 -2.76 -24.97 9.66
CA PHE A 120 -2.82 -25.65 10.95
C PHE A 120 -3.10 -27.16 10.75
N PRO A 121 -2.33 -28.07 11.38
CA PRO A 121 -1.15 -27.80 12.23
C PRO A 121 -0.02 -27.11 11.45
N GLY A 122 0.63 -26.13 12.10
CA GLY A 122 1.73 -25.36 11.51
C GLY A 122 3.05 -26.15 11.49
N GLU A 123 4.04 -25.62 10.78
CA GLU A 123 5.41 -26.17 10.76
C GLU A 123 6.28 -25.61 11.90
N HIS A 124 5.86 -24.50 12.53
CA HIS A 124 6.69 -23.72 13.45
C HIS A 124 6.25 -23.79 14.92
N GLY A 125 5.35 -24.69 15.27
CA GLY A 125 4.93 -24.94 16.66
C GLY A 125 3.47 -25.35 16.81
N ASP A 126 2.93 -25.12 18.00
CA ASP A 126 1.56 -25.47 18.37
C ASP A 126 0.52 -24.40 17.96
N GLU A 127 0.98 -23.26 17.44
CA GLU A 127 0.15 -22.18 16.91
C GLU A 127 0.00 -22.29 15.38
N PRO A 128 -1.07 -21.72 14.79
CA PRO A 128 -1.21 -21.66 13.35
C PRO A 128 -0.15 -20.78 12.67
N ASP A 129 0.32 -21.25 11.53
CA ASP A 129 1.18 -20.47 10.65
C ASP A 129 0.32 -19.50 9.84
N ILE A 130 0.66 -18.21 9.87
CA ILE A 130 0.05 -17.18 9.04
C ILE A 130 1.14 -16.47 8.26
N ILE A 131 1.00 -16.41 6.93
CA ILE A 131 2.03 -15.92 6.02
C ILE A 131 1.43 -14.94 5.02
N SER A 132 2.15 -13.85 4.76
CA SER A 132 2.02 -13.03 3.55
C SER A 132 3.35 -13.06 2.80
N TYR A 133 3.31 -13.45 1.53
CA TYR A 133 4.49 -13.61 0.65
C TYR A 133 5.00 -12.28 0.07
N GLY A 134 4.81 -11.16 0.77
CA GLY A 134 5.31 -9.86 0.33
C GLY A 134 4.83 -9.41 -1.06
N ALA A 135 5.65 -8.59 -1.72
CA ALA A 135 5.32 -7.96 -2.99
C ALA A 135 5.31 -8.93 -4.19
N ASP A 136 6.21 -9.91 -4.22
CA ASP A 136 6.31 -10.90 -5.30
C ASP A 136 5.24 -11.99 -5.21
N GLY A 137 4.70 -12.25 -4.02
CA GLY A 137 3.71 -13.28 -3.79
C GLY A 137 4.28 -14.70 -3.80
N GLN A 138 5.59 -14.85 -3.63
CA GLN A 138 6.29 -16.15 -3.62
C GLN A 138 7.00 -16.37 -2.28
N PRO A 139 7.21 -17.64 -1.87
CA PRO A 139 7.98 -17.92 -0.67
C PRO A 139 9.42 -17.40 -0.79
N GLY A 140 9.90 -16.72 0.26
CA GLY A 140 11.25 -16.18 0.37
C GLY A 140 11.31 -14.67 0.15
N GLY A 141 12.18 -14.26 -0.76
CA GLY A 141 12.39 -12.85 -1.11
C GLY A 141 13.20 -12.03 -0.09
N GLU A 142 13.55 -10.81 -0.49
CA GLU A 142 14.23 -9.82 0.34
C GLU A 142 13.57 -8.45 0.21
N GLY A 143 13.70 -7.59 1.22
CA GLY A 143 13.16 -6.23 1.16
C GLY A 143 11.63 -6.19 1.12
N GLU A 144 11.04 -5.73 0.01
CA GLU A 144 9.58 -5.72 -0.16
C GLU A 144 9.01 -7.08 -0.56
N ASP A 145 9.84 -7.97 -1.09
CA ASP A 145 9.48 -9.33 -1.47
C ASP A 145 9.59 -10.31 -0.30
N ALA A 146 10.14 -9.86 0.84
CA ALA A 146 10.33 -10.72 2.00
C ALA A 146 9.01 -11.17 2.62
N ASP A 147 8.91 -12.46 2.91
CA ASP A 147 7.80 -13.06 3.65
C ASP A 147 7.59 -12.41 5.02
N ILE A 148 6.33 -12.13 5.36
CA ILE A 148 5.90 -11.74 6.71
C ILE A 148 5.16 -12.92 7.32
N VAL A 149 5.72 -13.46 8.40
CA VAL A 149 5.27 -14.72 9.03
C VAL A 149 4.93 -14.53 10.51
N SER A 150 3.97 -15.31 11.03
CA SER A 150 3.49 -15.19 12.42
C SER A 150 4.53 -15.58 13.48
N TRP A 151 5.41 -16.54 13.17
CA TRP A 151 6.38 -17.08 14.14
C TRP A 151 7.69 -16.27 14.21
N ALA A 152 8.01 -15.45 13.21
CA ALA A 152 9.19 -14.59 13.21
C ALA A 152 8.87 -13.26 13.91
N SER A 153 8.48 -13.32 15.17
CA SER A 153 8.21 -12.13 15.99
C SER A 153 9.48 -11.67 16.70
N GLN A 154 10.31 -10.89 15.99
CA GLN A 154 11.21 -9.88 16.56
C GLN A 154 11.11 -8.56 15.78
#